data_AF-K2A3V7-F1
#
_entry.id   AF-K2A3V7-F1
#
_cell.length_a   1.000
_cell.length_b   1.000
_cell.length_c   1.000
_cell.angle_alpha   90.00
_cell.angle_beta   90.00
_cell.angle_gamma   90.00
#
_symmetry.space_group_name_H-M   'P 1'
#
loop_
_entity.id
_entity.type
_entity.pdbx_description
1 polymer ?
#
loop_
_entity_poly.entity_id
_entity_poly.type
_entity_poly.pdbx_seq_one_letter_code
_entity_poly.pdbx_strand_id
1 'polypeptide(L)'
;MKIKFRKEIFWDTDPKTIDYQKHAIYVIGKVIKWGNLSDWQELKKIYSTRKIKATVKKLCDLDNKDRNFIHMVYDIPLQQLCTKRQFAQNLSPFYNRSQR
;
A
#
# COMPACT_ATOMS: atom_id res chain seq x y z
N MET A 1 -18.75 14.54 4.54
CA MET A 1 -18.68 13.45 3.54
C MET A 1 -18.74 12.11 4.26
N LYS A 2 -19.54 11.16 3.77
CA LYS A 2 -19.62 9.81 4.35
C LYS A 2 -18.68 8.91 3.56
N ILE A 3 -17.56 8.52 4.18
CA ILE A 3 -16.60 7.59 3.58
C ILE A 3 -17.28 6.23 3.44
N LYS A 4 -17.31 5.67 2.23
CA LYS A 4 -17.95 4.39 1.96
C LYS A 4 -16.99 3.41 1.30
N PHE A 5 -16.24 2.70 2.14
CA PHE A 5 -15.54 1.49 1.73
C PHE A 5 -16.44 0.26 1.85
N ARG A 6 -16.18 -0.72 1.00
CA ARG A 6 -16.76 -2.06 1.16
C ARG A 6 -16.25 -2.72 2.44
N LYS A 7 -17.13 -3.46 3.13
CA LYS A 7 -16.80 -4.14 4.39
C LYS A 7 -15.71 -5.20 4.21
N GLU A 8 -15.70 -5.86 3.05
CA GLU A 8 -14.79 -6.98 2.77
C GLU A 8 -13.30 -6.57 2.77
N ILE A 9 -13.00 -5.29 2.56
CA ILE A 9 -11.61 -4.77 2.59
C ILE A 9 -11.04 -4.77 4.00
N PHE A 10 -11.90 -4.57 4.99
CA PHE A 10 -11.57 -4.51 6.41
C PHE A 10 -12.24 -5.65 7.16
N TRP A 11 -12.14 -6.87 6.63
CA TRP A 11 -12.75 -8.06 7.21
C TRP A 11 -12.26 -8.36 8.65
N ASP A 12 -11.11 -7.81 9.03
CA ASP A 12 -10.42 -7.96 10.31
C ASP A 12 -10.50 -6.71 11.21
N THR A 13 -11.11 -5.61 10.77
CA THR A 13 -11.09 -4.34 11.52
C THR A 13 -12.37 -3.55 11.30
N ASP A 14 -12.99 -3.03 12.38
CA ASP A 14 -14.16 -2.17 12.24
C ASP A 14 -13.77 -0.87 11.52
N PRO A 15 -14.31 -0.57 10.32
CA PRO A 15 -13.98 0.66 9.58
C PRO A 15 -14.28 1.93 10.37
N LYS A 16 -15.20 1.90 11.33
CA LYS A 16 -15.59 3.06 12.13
C LYS A 16 -14.53 3.47 13.14
N THR A 17 -13.65 2.56 13.55
CA THR A 17 -12.60 2.83 14.53
C THR A 17 -11.29 3.28 13.87
N ILE A 18 -11.20 3.19 12.54
CA ILE A 18 -10.00 3.54 11.79
C ILE A 18 -9.89 5.07 11.68
N ASP A 19 -8.82 5.62 12.25
CA ASP A 19 -8.36 6.95 11.90
C ASP A 19 -7.67 6.91 10.52
N TYR A 20 -8.43 7.28 9.49
CA TYR A 20 -7.95 7.30 8.11
C TYR A 20 -6.77 8.27 7.90
N GLN A 21 -6.63 9.34 8.67
CA GLN A 21 -5.50 10.25 8.50
C GLN A 21 -4.21 9.66 9.09
N LYS A 22 -4.31 9.08 10.29
CA LYS A 22 -3.18 8.48 11.00
C LYS A 22 -2.73 7.15 10.38
N HIS A 23 -3.68 6.33 9.92
CA HIS A 23 -3.42 4.98 9.41
C HIS A 23 -3.43 4.88 7.87
N ALA A 24 -2.97 5.92 7.19
CA ALA A 24 -2.95 5.98 5.72
C ALA A 24 -2.22 4.80 5.05
N ILE A 25 -1.12 4.30 5.65
CA ILE A 25 -0.37 3.14 5.13
C ILE A 25 -1.25 1.88 5.09
N TYR A 26 -1.93 1.61 6.20
CA TYR A 26 -2.82 0.46 6.34
C TYR A 26 -3.99 0.55 5.36
N VAL A 27 -4.68 1.70 5.30
CA VAL A 27 -5.85 1.89 4.45
C VAL A 27 -5.48 1.81 2.97
N ILE A 28 -4.44 2.53 2.53
CA ILE A 28 -3.98 2.52 1.13
C ILE A 28 -3.54 1.10 0.74
N GLY A 29 -2.79 0.40 1.61
CA GLY A 29 -2.38 -0.98 1.35
C GLY A 29 -3.57 -1.93 1.20
N LYS A 30 -4.57 -1.83 2.06
CA LYS A 30 -5.79 -2.65 2.00
C LYS A 30 -6.57 -2.43 0.71
N VAL A 31 -6.76 -1.18 0.29
CA VAL A 31 -7.47 -0.86 -0.96
C VAL A 31 -6.68 -1.32 -2.19
N ILE A 32 -5.35 -1.21 -2.20
CA ILE A 32 -4.54 -1.70 -3.32
C ILE A 32 -4.64 -3.22 -3.48
N LYS A 33 -4.64 -3.96 -2.35
CA LYS A 33 -4.62 -5.42 -2.36
C LYS A 33 -5.97 -6.06 -2.62
N TRP A 34 -7.03 -5.50 -2.05
CA TRP A 34 -8.36 -6.12 -2.01
C TRP A 34 -9.49 -5.20 -2.50
N GLY A 35 -9.22 -3.93 -2.77
CA GLY A 35 -10.22 -2.98 -3.22
C GLY A 35 -10.60 -3.14 -4.69
N ASN A 36 -11.79 -2.65 -5.03
CA ASN A 36 -12.23 -2.52 -6.42
C ASN A 36 -12.16 -1.05 -6.88
N LEU A 37 -12.66 -0.78 -8.09
CA LEU A 37 -12.66 0.56 -8.66
C LEU A 37 -13.44 1.59 -7.80
N SER A 38 -14.54 1.19 -7.17
CA SER A 38 -15.31 2.06 -6.27
C SER A 38 -14.50 2.44 -5.04
N ASP A 39 -13.81 1.47 -4.44
CA ASP A 39 -12.95 1.71 -3.27
C ASP A 39 -11.74 2.58 -3.65
N TRP A 40 -11.22 2.41 -4.87
CA TRP A 40 -10.16 3.27 -5.41
C TRP A 40 -10.61 4.71 -5.59
N GLN A 41 -11.83 4.92 -6.09
CA GLN A 41 -12.40 6.27 -6.21
C GLN A 41 -12.58 6.91 -4.83
N GLU A 42 -13.03 6.14 -3.83
CA GLU A 42 -13.18 6.63 -2.47
C GLU A 42 -11.82 6.97 -1.83
N LEU A 43 -10.81 6.14 -2.06
CA LEU A 43 -9.43 6.38 -1.62
C LEU A 43 -8.91 7.74 -2.13
N LYS A 44 -9.17 8.06 -3.41
CA LYS A 44 -8.76 9.33 -4.03
C LYS A 44 -9.50 10.56 -3.50
N LYS A 45 -10.68 10.40 -2.89
CA LYS A 45 -11.39 11.50 -2.21
C LYS A 45 -10.76 11.82 -0.85
N ILE A 46 -10.16 10.83 -0.20
CA ILE A 46 -9.58 10.96 1.15
C ILE A 46 -8.12 11.42 1.07
N TYR A 47 -7.34 10.82 0.17
CA TYR A 47 -5.91 11.07 0.08
C TYR A 47 -5.54 11.77 -1.22
N SER A 48 -4.71 12.81 -1.11
CA SER A 48 -4.10 13.42 -2.28
C SER A 48 -3.20 12.42 -3.00
N THR A 49 -3.09 12.56 -4.32
CA THR A 49 -2.19 11.75 -5.15
C THR A 49 -0.77 11.71 -4.61
N ARG A 50 -0.25 12.85 -4.12
CA ARG A 50 1.08 12.94 -3.50
C ARG A 50 1.20 12.03 -2.28
N LYS A 51 0.18 12.00 -1.41
CA LYS A 51 0.16 11.14 -0.22
C LYS A 51 0.13 9.67 -0.62
N ILE A 52 -0.69 9.31 -1.61
CA ILE A 52 -0.76 7.93 -2.12
C ILE A 52 0.59 7.49 -2.65
N LYS A 53 1.21 8.25 -3.57
CA LYS A 53 2.53 7.93 -4.12
C LYS A 53 3.60 7.77 -3.03
N ALA A 54 3.61 8.64 -2.02
CA ALA A 54 4.55 8.57 -0.91
C ALA A 54 4.33 7.34 -0.01
N THR A 55 3.07 6.99 0.25
CA THR A 55 2.71 5.81 1.05
C THR A 55 3.06 4.52 0.34
N VAL A 56 2.78 4.41 -0.96
CA VAL A 56 2.98 3.17 -1.71
C VAL A 56 4.45 2.80 -1.84
N LYS A 57 5.36 3.78 -1.91
CA LYS A 57 6.80 3.55 -1.84
C LYS A 57 7.26 2.88 -0.53
N LYS A 58 6.50 3.08 0.56
CA LYS A 58 6.80 2.49 1.88
C LYS A 58 6.16 1.10 2.08
N LEU A 59 5.21 0.71 1.23
CA LEU A 59 4.56 -0.59 1.32
C LEU A 59 5.48 -1.66 0.73
N CYS A 60 6.12 -2.45 1.60
CA CYS A 60 7.01 -3.54 1.22
C CYS A 60 6.29 -4.88 1.05
N ASP A 61 5.02 -4.95 1.42
CA ASP A 61 4.20 -6.15 1.48
C ASP A 61 3.29 -6.33 0.26
N LEU A 62 3.56 -5.61 -0.84
CA LEU A 62 2.84 -5.68 -2.11
C LEU A 62 3.32 -6.85 -2.96
N ASP A 63 2.38 -7.53 -3.63
CA ASP A 63 2.71 -8.58 -4.60
C ASP A 63 3.00 -7.96 -5.98
N ASN A 64 3.53 -8.76 -6.92
CA ASN A 64 3.92 -8.25 -8.24
C ASN A 64 2.76 -7.61 -9.00
N LYS A 65 1.55 -8.17 -8.89
CA LYS A 65 0.34 -7.62 -9.51
C LYS A 65 0.04 -6.20 -8.99
N ASP A 66 0.19 -5.97 -7.68
CA ASP A 66 -0.12 -4.71 -7.03
C ASP A 66 0.91 -3.64 -7.43
N ARG A 67 2.19 -4.03 -7.48
CA ARG A 67 3.29 -3.16 -7.91
C ARG A 67 3.13 -2.76 -9.37
N ASN A 68 2.78 -3.69 -10.24
CA ASN A 68 2.52 -3.42 -11.66
C ASN A 68 1.33 -2.47 -11.84
N PHE A 69 0.26 -2.68 -11.08
CA PHE A 69 -0.89 -1.76 -11.07
C PHE A 69 -0.46 -0.34 -10.69
N ILE A 70 0.31 -0.19 -9.61
CA ILE A 70 0.80 1.12 -9.17
C ILE A 70 1.76 1.76 -10.17
N HIS A 71 2.67 0.97 -10.75
CA HIS A 71 3.56 1.42 -11.81
C HIS A 71 2.75 1.99 -12.98
N MET A 72 1.76 1.25 -13.46
CA MET A 72 0.90 1.66 -14.56
C MET A 72 0.05 2.90 -14.24
N VAL A 73 -0.51 3.00 -13.03
CA VAL A 73 -1.43 4.09 -12.66
C VAL A 73 -0.69 5.39 -12.34
N TYR A 74 0.50 5.32 -11.75
CA TYR A 74 1.20 6.50 -11.23
C TYR A 74 2.54 6.80 -11.89
N ASP A 75 2.92 5.99 -12.88
CA ASP A 75 4.20 6.06 -13.58
C ASP A 75 5.39 6.07 -12.60
N ILE A 76 5.32 5.18 -11.60
CA ILE A 76 6.39 5.02 -10.61
C ILE A 76 7.25 3.83 -11.05
N PRO A 77 8.57 4.00 -11.24
CA PRO A 77 9.45 2.89 -11.59
C PRO A 77 9.38 1.77 -10.54
N LEU A 78 9.31 0.51 -10.99
CA LEU A 78 9.18 -0.66 -10.10
C LEU A 78 10.30 -0.74 -9.06
N GLN A 79 11.49 -0.22 -9.37
CA GLN A 79 12.65 -0.17 -8.46
C GLN A 79 12.42 0.75 -7.26
N GLN A 80 11.56 1.76 -7.38
CA GLN A 80 11.20 2.67 -6.30
C GLN A 80 10.09 2.11 -5.39
N LEU A 81 9.49 0.98 -5.76
CA LEU A 81 8.49 0.30 -4.95
C LEU A 81 9.18 -0.77 -4.11
N CYS A 82 9.01 -0.68 -2.79
CA CYS A 82 9.64 -1.62 -1.87
C CYS A 82 9.18 -3.07 -2.14
N THR A 83 10.12 -4.01 -2.04
CA THR A 83 9.85 -5.45 -2.16
C THR A 83 10.12 -6.16 -0.84
N LYS A 84 9.36 -7.24 -0.56
CA LYS A 84 9.61 -8.14 0.58
C LYS A 84 11.07 -8.62 0.62
N ARG A 85 11.67 -8.86 -0.55
CA ARG A 85 13.08 -9.21 -0.71
C ARG A 85 14.00 -8.10 -0.23
N GLN A 86 13.86 -6.86 -0.73
CA GLN A 86 14.66 -5.72 -0.28
C GLN A 86 14.51 -5.48 1.24
N PHE A 87 13.30 -5.63 1.78
CA PHE A 87 13.07 -5.48 3.21
C PHE A 87 13.79 -6.55 4.05
N ALA A 88 13.74 -7.82 3.63
CA ALA A 88 14.43 -8.93 4.31
C ALA A 88 15.97 -8.81 4.25
N GLN A 89 16.51 -8.28 3.16
CA GLN A 89 17.94 -7.99 3.01
C GLN A 89 18.42 -6.93 3.99
N ASN A 90 17.59 -5.91 4.25
CA ASN A 90 17.91 -4.84 5.20
C ASN A 90 17.80 -5.26 6.68
N LEU A 91 17.06 -6.33 6.98
CA LEU A 91 16.80 -6.79 8.35
C LEU A 91 17.69 -7.94 8.83
N SER A 92 18.36 -8.65 7.94
CA SER A 92 19.14 -9.84 8.32
C SER A 92 20.65 -9.53 8.38
N PRO A 93 21.30 -9.69 9.55
CA PRO A 93 22.76 -9.64 9.65
C PRO A 93 23.43 -10.75 8.81
N PHE A 94 22.70 -11.86 8.61
CA PHE A 94 23.18 -13.05 7.93
C PHE A 94 23.21 -12.92 6.40
N TYR A 95 22.30 -12.14 5.78
CA TYR A 95 22.27 -11.98 4.32
C TYR A 95 23.44 -11.12 3.80
N ASN A 96 23.93 -10.18 4.62
CA ASN A 96 25.07 -9.32 4.26
C ASN A 96 26.45 -10.00 4.45
N ARG A 97 26.50 -11.19 5.08
CA ARG A 97 27.76 -11.96 5.25
C ARG A 97 28.10 -12.88 4.09
N SER A 98 27.12 -13.32 3.30
CA SER A 98 27.34 -14.25 2.17
C SER A 98 27.74 -13.56 0.86
N GLN A 99 27.88 -12.22 0.87
CA GLN A 99 28.32 -11.42 -0.29
C GLN A 99 29.69 -10.76 -0.06
N ARG A 100 30.45 -11.22 0.94
CA ARG A 100 31.85 -10.84 1.16
C ARG A 100 32.76 -12.02 0.88
#